data_AF-A0A0F3IG54-F1
#
_entry.id   AF-A0A0F3IG54-F1
#
_cell.length_a   1.000
_cell.length_b   1.000
_cell.length_c   1.000
_cell.angle_alpha   90.00
_cell.angle_beta   90.00
_cell.angle_gamma   90.00
#
_symmetry.space_group_name_H-M   'P 1'
#
loop_
_entity.id
_entity.type
_entity.pdbx_description
1 polymer ?
#
loop_
_entity_poly.entity_id
_entity_poly.type
_entity_poly.pdbx_seq_one_letter_code
_entity_poly.pdbx_strand_id
1 'polypeptide(L)'
;GVLGTLPLLVMFFSLHQVSAPAIQQIRHLLLATLGPMLSPYSWPHLLLLGAIAGFAEELLFRGVLEPWLASNFGYIAGLLLSNLLFGLVHAVTPLYALLAGLVGLYFSVSMTFGGGYNLLTPMLIHGLYDFLAFIALVRMYRALEKPL
;
A
#
# COMPACT_ATOMS: atom_id res chain seq x y z
N GLY A 1 -9.31 4.79 -10.13
CA GLY A 1 -8.94 5.55 -8.92
C GLY A 1 -9.87 5.17 -7.78
N VAL A 2 -10.78 6.06 -7.38
CA VAL A 2 -11.62 5.94 -6.17
C VAL A 2 -12.28 4.57 -5.97
N LEU A 3 -13.04 4.06 -6.96
CA LEU A 3 -13.69 2.75 -6.83
C LEU A 3 -12.69 1.60 -6.67
N GLY A 4 -11.52 1.71 -7.29
CA GLY A 4 -10.43 0.76 -7.16
C GLY A 4 -9.74 0.81 -5.78
N THR A 5 -9.98 1.83 -4.97
CA THR A 5 -9.50 1.88 -3.57
C THR A 5 -10.34 0.99 -2.66
N LEU A 6 -11.62 0.74 -3.00
CA LEU A 6 -12.56 0.01 -2.13
C LEU A 6 -12.09 -1.41 -1.78
N PRO A 7 -11.58 -2.24 -2.71
CA PRO A 7 -11.09 -3.58 -2.35
C PRO A 7 -9.98 -3.55 -1.30
N LEU A 8 -9.10 -2.56 -1.34
CA LEU A 8 -8.00 -2.44 -0.39
C LEU A 8 -8.49 -1.99 0.99
N LEU A 9 -9.49 -1.11 1.04
CA LEU A 9 -10.13 -0.75 2.31
C LEU A 9 -10.87 -1.94 2.94
N VAL A 10 -11.59 -2.71 2.12
CA VAL A 10 -12.24 -3.95 2.57
C VAL A 10 -11.20 -4.91 3.12
N MET A 11 -10.08 -5.11 2.41
CA MET A 11 -8.97 -5.93 2.88
C MET A 11 -8.43 -5.41 4.23
N PHE A 12 -8.13 -4.11 4.33
CA PHE A 12 -7.61 -3.48 5.56
C PHE A 12 -8.54 -3.72 6.76
N PHE A 13 -9.84 -3.41 6.64
CA PHE A 13 -10.80 -3.60 7.73
C PHE A 13 -11.06 -5.08 8.05
N SER A 14 -10.99 -5.96 7.04
CA SER A 14 -11.13 -7.41 7.26
C SER A 14 -9.95 -7.95 8.03
N LEU A 15 -8.72 -7.62 7.61
CA LEU A 15 -7.49 -8.01 8.32
C LEU A 15 -7.44 -7.40 9.72
N HIS A 16 -7.98 -6.20 9.92
CA HIS A 16 -8.08 -5.61 11.26
C HIS A 16 -8.94 -6.43 12.24
N GLN A 17 -9.91 -7.20 11.76
CA GLN A 17 -10.76 -8.05 12.60
C GLN A 17 -10.12 -9.41 12.90
N VAL A 18 -9.06 -9.80 12.17
CA VAL A 18 -8.42 -11.10 12.31
C VAL A 18 -7.52 -11.14 13.54
N SER A 19 -7.72 -12.12 14.42
CA SER A 19 -6.96 -12.33 15.66
C SER A 19 -5.73 -13.23 15.48
N ALA A 20 -5.35 -13.60 14.25
CA ALA A 20 -4.17 -14.41 13.99
C ALA A 20 -2.87 -13.71 14.48
N PRO A 21 -1.92 -14.43 15.10
CA PRO A 21 -0.70 -13.83 15.67
C PRO A 21 0.13 -13.02 14.65
N ALA A 22 0.28 -13.50 13.43
CA ALA A 22 1.03 -12.79 12.38
C ALA A 22 0.37 -11.45 11.99
N ILE A 23 -0.96 -11.38 11.97
CA ILE A 23 -1.70 -10.14 11.67
C ILE A 23 -1.65 -9.18 12.86
N GLN A 24 -1.74 -9.69 14.09
CA GLN A 24 -1.50 -8.88 15.29
C GLN A 24 -0.11 -8.26 15.28
N GLN A 25 0.93 -9.04 14.98
CA GLN A 25 2.31 -8.56 14.90
C GLN A 25 2.46 -7.40 13.90
N ILE A 26 1.87 -7.53 12.71
CA ILE A 26 1.87 -6.45 11.70
C ILE A 26 1.21 -5.19 12.28
N ARG A 27 0.00 -5.32 12.86
CA ARG A 27 -0.73 -4.19 13.43
C ARG A 27 0.05 -3.50 14.55
N HIS A 28 0.63 -4.27 15.46
CA HIS A 28 1.45 -3.73 16.55
C HIS A 28 2.68 -3.00 16.01
N LEU A 29 3.38 -3.58 15.03
CA LEU A 29 4.56 -2.96 14.46
C LEU A 29 4.22 -1.66 13.72
N LEU A 30 3.15 -1.64 12.92
CA LEU A 30 2.68 -0.43 12.24
C LEU A 30 2.22 0.65 13.23
N LEU A 31 1.47 0.29 14.27
CA LEU A 31 1.04 1.25 15.31
C LEU A 31 2.22 1.81 16.10
N ALA A 32 3.18 0.96 16.50
CA ALA A 32 4.35 1.38 17.28
C ALA A 32 5.32 2.26 16.47
N THR A 33 5.43 2.03 15.16
CA THR A 33 6.35 2.78 14.29
C THR A 33 5.70 4.02 13.71
N LEU A 34 4.58 3.86 12.98
CA LEU A 34 3.92 4.97 12.27
C LEU A 34 3.03 5.80 13.19
N GLY A 35 2.49 5.23 14.27
CA GLY A 35 1.58 5.95 15.19
C GLY A 35 2.22 7.22 15.78
N PRO A 36 3.37 7.13 16.45
CA PRO A 36 4.07 8.31 16.98
C PRO A 36 4.49 9.29 15.89
N MET A 37 4.91 8.81 14.71
CA MET A 37 5.35 9.66 13.60
C MET A 37 4.19 10.44 12.96
N LEU A 38 3.03 9.81 12.79
CA LEU A 38 1.91 10.39 12.06
C LEU A 38 0.93 11.13 12.97
N SER A 39 0.82 10.75 14.24
CA SER A 39 -0.16 11.32 15.18
C SER A 39 -0.06 12.83 15.44
N PRO A 40 1.08 13.52 15.30
CA PRO A 40 1.15 14.98 15.44
C PRO A 40 0.54 15.73 14.24
N TYR A 41 0.43 15.08 13.08
CA TYR A 41 0.02 15.74 11.84
C TYR A 41 -1.50 15.76 11.66
N SER A 42 -2.00 16.82 11.02
CA SER A 42 -3.40 16.97 10.64
C SER A 42 -3.71 16.23 9.33
N TRP A 43 -5.00 15.98 9.06
CA TRP A 43 -5.43 15.21 7.89
C TRP A 43 -4.88 15.73 6.53
N PRO A 44 -4.68 17.05 6.27
CA PRO A 44 -4.11 17.50 4.99
C PRO A 44 -2.66 17.05 4.79
N HIS A 45 -1.87 16.98 5.87
CA HIS A 45 -0.50 16.48 5.80
C HIS A 45 -0.48 14.98 5.50
N LEU A 46 -1.42 14.22 6.08
CA LEU A 46 -1.57 12.80 5.79
C LEU A 46 -2.03 12.55 4.34
N LEU A 47 -2.90 13.42 3.81
CA LEU A 47 -3.31 13.38 2.40
C LEU A 47 -2.14 13.66 1.48
N LEU A 48 -1.34 14.69 1.78
CA LEU A 48 -0.15 15.02 1.01
C LEU A 48 0.87 13.87 1.06
N LEU A 49 1.09 13.29 2.23
CA LEU A 49 2.00 12.15 2.40
C LEU A 49 1.53 10.94 1.57
N GLY A 50 0.27 10.55 1.68
CA GLY A 50 -0.30 9.45 0.89
C GLY A 50 -0.24 9.73 -0.61
N ALA A 51 -0.51 10.96 -1.03
CA ALA A 51 -0.37 11.36 -2.44
C ALA A 51 1.08 11.26 -2.92
N ILE A 52 2.06 11.75 -2.15
CA ILE A 52 3.48 11.66 -2.51
C ILE A 52 3.92 10.20 -2.59
N ALA A 53 3.59 9.38 -1.59
CA ALA A 53 3.94 7.96 -1.56
C ALA A 53 3.32 7.22 -2.75
N GLY A 54 2.01 7.30 -2.92
CA GLY A 54 1.30 6.63 -4.01
C GLY A 54 1.75 7.09 -5.40
N PHE A 55 2.08 8.37 -5.60
CA PHE A 55 2.58 8.81 -6.90
C PHE A 55 4.03 8.39 -7.14
N ALA A 56 4.91 8.56 -6.17
CA ALA A 56 6.33 8.25 -6.32
C ALA A 56 6.57 6.74 -6.48
N GLU A 57 5.90 5.93 -5.67
CA GLU A 57 6.05 4.47 -5.72
C GLU A 57 5.48 3.88 -6.99
N GLU A 58 4.27 4.28 -7.41
CA GLU A 58 3.71 3.77 -8.66
C GLU A 58 4.49 4.25 -9.88
N LEU A 59 5.02 5.48 -9.87
CA LEU A 59 5.91 5.95 -10.92
C LEU A 59 7.16 5.07 -11.03
N LEU A 60 7.80 4.75 -9.91
CA LEU A 60 8.99 3.91 -9.86
C LEU A 60 8.68 2.48 -10.29
N PHE A 61 7.68 1.84 -9.67
CA PHE A 61 7.43 0.41 -9.86
C PHE A 61 6.69 0.11 -11.16
N ARG A 62 5.64 0.88 -11.50
CA ARG A 62 4.77 0.60 -12.65
C ARG A 62 5.15 1.45 -13.86
N GLY A 63 5.68 2.66 -13.63
CA GLY A 63 6.16 3.54 -14.69
C GLY A 63 7.56 3.17 -15.22
N VAL A 64 8.43 2.61 -14.37
CA VAL A 64 9.84 2.35 -14.74
C VAL A 64 10.23 0.89 -14.60
N LEU A 65 10.14 0.32 -13.39
CA LEU A 65 10.73 -0.99 -13.08
C LEU A 65 10.01 -2.14 -13.78
N GLU A 66 8.69 -2.21 -13.70
CA GLU A 66 7.88 -3.26 -14.33
C GLU A 66 8.03 -3.25 -15.87
N PRO A 67 7.90 -2.10 -16.58
CA PRO A 67 8.15 -2.04 -18.02
C PRO A 67 9.60 -2.42 -18.39
N TRP A 68 10.59 -1.99 -17.59
CA TRP A 68 11.99 -2.34 -17.84
C TRP A 68 12.25 -3.84 -17.66
N LEU A 69 11.72 -4.46 -16.61
CA LEU A 69 11.83 -5.90 -16.43
C LEU A 69 11.06 -6.65 -17.52
N ALA A 70 9.89 -6.16 -17.91
CA ALA A 70 9.08 -6.77 -18.97
C ALA A 70 9.77 -6.73 -20.33
N SER A 71 10.47 -5.64 -20.66
CA SER A 71 11.19 -5.51 -21.93
C SER A 71 12.46 -6.38 -22.01
N ASN A 72 13.10 -6.66 -20.87
CA ASN A 72 14.33 -7.47 -20.81
C ASN A 72 14.06 -8.98 -20.59
N PHE A 73 13.01 -9.32 -19.87
CA PHE A 73 12.75 -10.71 -19.41
C PHE A 73 11.37 -11.25 -19.82
N GLY A 74 10.55 -10.44 -20.49
CA GLY A 74 9.19 -10.79 -20.90
C GLY A 74 8.12 -10.34 -19.91
N TYR A 75 6.89 -10.16 -20.40
CA TYR A 75 5.78 -9.56 -19.66
C TYR A 75 5.52 -10.23 -18.30
N ILE A 76 5.43 -11.57 -18.28
CA ILE A 76 5.15 -12.32 -17.03
C ILE A 76 6.28 -12.14 -16.02
N ALA A 77 7.54 -12.20 -16.46
CA ALA A 77 8.67 -11.98 -15.56
C ALA A 77 8.69 -10.54 -15.03
N GLY A 78 8.41 -9.55 -15.87
CA GLY A 78 8.30 -8.15 -15.45
C GLY A 78 7.26 -7.92 -14.37
N LEU A 79 6.06 -8.47 -14.58
CA LEU A 79 4.97 -8.41 -13.62
C LEU A 79 5.33 -9.07 -12.29
N LEU A 80 5.86 -10.30 -12.32
CA LEU A 80 6.16 -11.05 -11.09
C LEU A 80 7.35 -10.47 -10.33
N LEU A 81 8.44 -10.13 -11.03
CA LEU A 81 9.66 -9.62 -10.41
C LEU A 81 9.45 -8.21 -9.83
N SER A 82 8.75 -7.32 -10.54
CA SER A 82 8.46 -5.98 -10.02
C SER A 82 7.64 -6.06 -8.73
N ASN A 83 6.62 -6.92 -8.69
CA ASN A 83 5.76 -7.06 -7.52
C ASN A 83 6.39 -7.85 -6.37
N LEU A 84 7.30 -8.78 -6.66
CA LEU A 84 8.17 -9.38 -5.65
C LEU A 84 9.05 -8.30 -4.99
N LEU A 85 9.72 -7.47 -5.79
CA LEU A 85 10.54 -6.37 -5.28
C LEU A 85 9.72 -5.36 -4.50
N PHE A 86 8.51 -5.03 -4.97
CA PHE A 86 7.57 -4.17 -4.25
C PHE A 86 7.23 -4.76 -2.87
N GLY A 87 6.94 -6.06 -2.79
CA GLY A 87 6.72 -6.74 -1.52
C GLY A 87 7.96 -6.71 -0.60
N LEU A 88 9.15 -6.90 -1.16
CA LEU A 88 10.41 -6.92 -0.40
C LEU A 88 10.79 -5.56 0.18
N VAL A 89 10.57 -4.44 -0.54
CA VAL A 89 10.83 -3.10 0.03
C VAL A 89 9.88 -2.76 1.16
N HIS A 90 8.72 -3.42 1.21
CA HIS A 90 7.74 -3.30 2.29
C HIS A 90 7.97 -4.30 3.42
N ALA A 91 9.02 -5.13 3.39
CA ALA A 91 9.15 -6.29 4.28
C ALA A 91 9.44 -5.93 5.74
N VAL A 92 8.39 -5.55 6.49
CA VAL A 92 8.43 -5.43 7.96
C VAL A 92 8.19 -6.78 8.66
N THR A 93 7.44 -7.67 7.99
CA THR A 93 7.30 -9.10 8.32
C THR A 93 7.16 -9.87 7.01
N PRO A 94 7.44 -11.19 6.97
CA PRO A 94 7.25 -11.99 5.76
C PRO A 94 5.80 -11.96 5.23
N LEU A 95 4.81 -11.98 6.13
CA LEU A 95 3.41 -11.89 5.73
C LEU A 95 3.06 -10.52 5.15
N TYR A 96 3.59 -9.44 5.72
CA TYR A 96 3.34 -8.10 5.18
C TYR A 96 4.02 -7.91 3.82
N ALA A 97 5.20 -8.47 3.61
CA ALA A 97 5.86 -8.49 2.29
C ALA A 97 5.00 -9.20 1.23
N LEU A 98 4.42 -10.36 1.59
CA LEU A 98 3.52 -11.10 0.71
C LEU A 98 2.25 -10.27 0.39
N LEU A 99 1.61 -9.69 1.41
CA LEU A 99 0.42 -8.86 1.22
C LEU A 99 0.72 -7.63 0.35
N ALA A 100 1.84 -6.95 0.59
CA ALA A 100 2.28 -5.82 -0.21
C ALA A 100 2.54 -6.22 -1.67
N GLY A 101 3.19 -7.37 -1.91
CA GLY A 101 3.39 -7.90 -3.27
C GLY A 101 2.08 -8.23 -3.99
N LEU A 102 1.09 -8.79 -3.29
CA LEU A 102 -0.26 -9.04 -3.83
C LEU A 102 -1.02 -7.75 -4.15
N VAL A 103 -0.96 -6.76 -3.25
CA VAL A 103 -1.49 -5.41 -3.49
C VAL A 103 -0.77 -4.77 -4.67
N GLY A 104 0.53 -5.01 -4.81
CA GLY A 104 1.29 -4.55 -5.95
C GLY A 104 0.81 -5.15 -7.27
N LEU A 105 0.55 -6.47 -7.31
CA LEU A 105 -0.04 -7.12 -8.48
C LEU A 105 -1.40 -6.51 -8.82
N TYR A 106 -2.21 -6.20 -7.80
CA TYR A 106 -3.47 -5.49 -7.98
C TYR A 106 -3.25 -4.11 -8.61
N PHE A 107 -2.25 -3.35 -8.20
CA PHE A 107 -1.89 -2.07 -8.84
C PHE A 107 -1.50 -2.26 -10.31
N SER A 108 -0.67 -3.25 -10.63
CA SER A 108 -0.27 -3.53 -12.01
C SER A 108 -1.49 -3.86 -12.89
N VAL A 109 -2.41 -4.70 -12.41
CA VAL A 109 -3.66 -5.02 -13.14
C VAL A 109 -4.57 -3.80 -13.26
N SER A 110 -4.64 -2.96 -12.22
CA SER A 110 -5.51 -1.78 -12.17
C SER A 110 -5.21 -0.75 -13.26
N MET A 111 -3.98 -0.76 -13.83
CA MET A 111 -3.61 0.10 -14.96
C MET A 111 -4.55 -0.09 -16.16
N THR A 112 -5.24 -1.22 -16.27
CA THR A 112 -6.07 -1.58 -17.43
C THR A 112 -7.59 -1.45 -17.20
N PHE A 113 -8.05 -1.03 -16.01
CA PHE A 113 -9.47 -0.99 -15.66
C PHE A 113 -10.34 -0.10 -16.58
N GLY A 114 -9.75 0.88 -17.27
CA GLY A 114 -10.44 1.77 -18.19
C GLY A 114 -10.42 1.33 -19.66
N GLY A 115 -10.00 0.10 -19.97
CA GLY A 115 -9.85 -0.38 -21.35
C GLY A 115 -8.57 0.06 -22.06
N GLY A 116 -7.69 0.78 -21.35
CA GLY A 116 -6.36 1.18 -21.81
C GLY A 116 -5.40 1.31 -20.64
N TYR A 117 -4.10 1.43 -20.93
CA TYR A 117 -3.06 1.59 -19.91
C TYR A 117 -3.08 3.00 -19.33
N ASN A 118 -3.28 3.10 -18.01
CA ASN A 118 -3.32 4.38 -17.30
C ASN A 118 -2.64 4.28 -15.93
N LEU A 119 -1.44 4.85 -15.84
CA LEU A 119 -0.64 4.90 -14.62
C LEU A 119 -1.26 5.76 -13.51
N LEU A 120 -2.10 6.75 -13.85
CA LEU A 120 -2.81 7.54 -12.85
C LEU A 120 -3.79 6.68 -12.04
N THR A 121 -4.28 5.57 -12.62
CA THR A 121 -5.22 4.68 -11.92
C THR A 121 -4.62 4.06 -10.66
N PRO A 122 -3.50 3.32 -10.70
CA PRO A 122 -2.86 2.82 -9.49
C PRO A 122 -2.35 3.95 -8.58
N MET A 123 -1.83 5.06 -9.12
CA MET A 123 -1.38 6.21 -8.29
C MET A 123 -2.49 6.74 -7.38
N LEU A 124 -3.69 6.92 -7.95
CA LEU A 124 -4.85 7.36 -7.17
C LEU A 124 -5.34 6.28 -6.21
N ILE A 125 -5.30 5.01 -6.61
CA ILE A 125 -5.71 3.90 -5.73
C ILE A 125 -4.80 3.84 -4.51
N HIS A 126 -3.48 3.78 -4.73
CA HIS A 126 -2.46 3.69 -3.70
C HIS A 126 -2.49 4.92 -2.79
N GLY A 127 -2.42 6.13 -3.36
CA GLY A 127 -2.38 7.33 -2.52
C GLY A 127 -3.64 7.57 -1.70
N LEU A 128 -4.83 7.24 -2.23
CA LEU A 128 -6.07 7.29 -1.45
C LEU A 128 -6.13 6.19 -0.39
N TYR A 129 -5.65 4.99 -0.70
CA TYR A 129 -5.57 3.90 0.27
C TYR A 129 -4.68 4.29 1.45
N ASP A 130 -3.47 4.77 1.18
CA ASP A 130 -2.51 5.20 2.20
C ASP A 130 -3.06 6.34 3.06
N PHE A 131 -3.63 7.36 2.43
CA PHE A 131 -4.26 8.46 3.17
C PHE A 131 -5.31 7.94 4.16
N LEU A 132 -6.21 7.06 3.73
CA LEU A 132 -7.27 6.53 4.58
C LEU A 132 -6.72 5.56 5.65
N ALA A 133 -5.72 4.76 5.30
CA ALA A 133 -5.03 3.87 6.23
C ALA A 133 -4.28 4.67 7.31
N PHE A 134 -3.61 5.77 6.96
CA PHE A 134 -2.96 6.67 7.91
C PHE A 134 -3.96 7.32 8.86
N ILE A 135 -5.12 7.77 8.35
CA ILE A 135 -6.19 8.33 9.19
C ILE A 135 -6.69 7.27 10.18
N ALA A 136 -6.95 6.04 9.71
CA ALA A 136 -7.38 4.94 10.57
C ALA A 136 -6.32 4.61 11.63
N LEU A 137 -5.05 4.50 11.22
CA LEU A 137 -3.92 4.20 12.10
C LEU A 137 -3.74 5.27 13.19
N VAL A 138 -3.79 6.56 12.83
CA VAL A 138 -3.68 7.66 13.80
C VAL A 138 -4.86 7.64 14.78
N ARG A 139 -6.08 7.36 14.32
CA ARG A 139 -7.25 7.23 15.20
C ARG A 139 -7.09 6.06 16.17
N MET A 140 -6.63 4.91 15.68
CA MET A 140 -6.37 3.73 16.51
C MET A 140 -5.28 3.99 17.53
N TYR A 141 -4.17 4.63 17.13
CA TYR A 141 -3.07 4.98 18.02
C TYR A 141 -3.51 5.93 19.14
N ARG A 142 -4.29 6.98 18.81
CA ARG A 142 -4.81 7.93 19.80
C ARG A 142 -5.83 7.32 20.77
N ALA A 143 -6.47 6.21 20.40
CA ALA A 143 -7.42 5.50 21.26
C ALA A 143 -6.72 4.57 22.28
N LEU A 144 -5.41 4.35 22.17
CA LEU A 144 -4.65 3.58 23.15
C LEU A 144 -4.49 4.42 24.43
N GLU A 145 -5.01 3.92 25.56
CA GLU A 145 -4.95 4.60 26.87
C GLU A 145 -3.52 4.81 27.40
N LYS A 146 -2.55 4.06 26.86
CA LYS A 146 -1.11 4.24 27.08
C LYS A 146 -0.40 4.05 25.73
N PRO A 147 0.50 4.96 25.31
CA PRO A 147 1.36 4.69 24.16
C PRO A 147 2.17 3.42 24.43
N LEU A 148 2.27 2.55 23.41
CA LEU A 148 2.94 1.24 23.46
C LEU A 148 4.38 1.33 23.98
#